data_AF-A0A1H4YYS8-F1
#
_entry.id   AF-A0A1H4YYS8-F1
#
_cell.length_a   1.000
_cell.length_b   1.000
_cell.length_c   1.000
_cell.angle_alpha   90.00
_cell.angle_beta   90.00
_cell.angle_gamma   90.00
#
_symmetry.space_group_name_H-M   'P 1'
#
loop_
_entity.id
_entity.type
_entity.pdbx_description
1 polymer ?
#
loop_
_entity_poly.entity_id
_entity_poly.type
_entity_poly.pdbx_seq_one_letter_code
_entity_poly.pdbx_strand_id
1 'polypeptide(L)'
;MTSTVLFVQQWLNATYRDVAGYQPCPEDGVPGRATTFALVRALQHELGIAPLADNFGPSTLAALDLRGGVRRGEPASNLVRIVQSGLICRGYDVAALDGTFGKATDAAITAFTTDSGAAAPADGSFSPKLLKALLSLDSYRLAHDGDRQVRAVQQWLNGQYPARRDFFVGATDGRVSRDLVTAVSYAIQFELGMTDDNATGTFGPATRAGLKTHPVAEGDTGVWPRLYTASLVMNGYGSFTDVFDPGIAAATRRFQEFAALDVTGQGDFPTWALLMASNGDPDGPGAACDCATTITPARARALYDTGYRLVGRYLDQRPESKLDKKIKPGELDVIFAAGLKVFPISQYAGDSLGYFTREQGRRDAADAHRAAAGYGFPHGTVIYFAVDFDATRADVDGNVVPYFEGVAAGLAAAGHRYRHGVYGARDVCTRVSERTHACFSFVAGMSTGYAGNKGFPLPENWAFNQVQTLWVGEGDGRIQIDKNTHRPGSDPGVASVTAPGANA
;
A
#
# COMPACT_ATOMS: atom_id res chain seq x y z
N MET A 1 -7.19 33.93 -1.40
CA MET A 1 -7.50 32.70 -2.16
C MET A 1 -9.00 32.46 -2.28
N THR A 2 -9.81 32.66 -1.23
CA THR A 2 -11.27 32.42 -1.27
C THR A 2 -12.01 33.24 -2.33
N SER A 3 -11.62 34.50 -2.58
CA SER A 3 -12.25 35.34 -3.59
C SER A 3 -11.97 34.92 -5.05
N THR A 4 -10.79 34.34 -5.34
CA THR A 4 -10.42 33.94 -6.70
C THR A 4 -10.97 32.58 -7.09
N VAL A 5 -11.05 31.63 -6.15
CA VAL A 5 -11.72 30.34 -6.39
C VAL A 5 -13.22 30.53 -6.59
N LEU A 6 -13.86 31.41 -5.82
CA LEU A 6 -15.27 31.74 -6.00
C LEU A 6 -15.55 32.26 -7.41
N PHE A 7 -14.68 33.13 -7.93
CA PHE A 7 -14.79 33.63 -9.30
C PHE A 7 -14.69 32.52 -10.34
N VAL A 8 -13.80 31.55 -10.14
CA VAL A 8 -13.69 30.36 -11.00
C VAL A 8 -14.99 29.55 -11.00
N GLN A 9 -15.55 29.27 -9.81
CA GLN A 9 -16.79 28.51 -9.67
C GLN A 9 -17.98 29.22 -10.35
N GLN A 10 -18.10 30.53 -10.14
CA GLN A 10 -19.11 31.38 -10.78
C GLN A 10 -18.96 31.40 -12.31
N TRP A 11 -17.73 31.58 -12.81
CA TRP A 11 -17.47 31.57 -14.24
C TRP A 11 -17.82 30.21 -14.87
N LEU A 12 -17.42 29.10 -14.23
CA LEU A 12 -17.74 27.74 -14.68
C LEU A 12 -19.26 27.54 -14.79
N ASN A 13 -19.98 27.81 -13.72
CA ASN A 13 -21.43 27.63 -13.68
C ASN A 13 -22.14 28.55 -14.69
N ALA A 14 -21.74 29.82 -14.79
CA ALA A 14 -22.33 30.76 -15.74
C ALA A 14 -22.09 30.34 -17.19
N THR A 15 -20.91 29.80 -17.50
CA THR A 15 -20.51 29.45 -18.87
C THR A 15 -21.13 28.14 -19.34
N TYR A 16 -21.21 27.13 -18.47
CA TYR A 16 -21.56 25.76 -18.88
C TYR A 16 -22.89 25.23 -18.32
N ARG A 17 -23.66 26.01 -17.54
CA ARG A 17 -24.93 25.55 -16.93
C ARG A 17 -25.93 24.92 -17.90
N ASP A 18 -25.95 25.37 -19.15
CA ASP A 18 -26.90 24.91 -20.17
C ASP A 18 -26.29 23.85 -21.11
N VAL A 19 -25.05 23.41 -20.84
CA VAL A 19 -24.38 22.33 -21.58
C VAL A 19 -24.91 20.98 -21.10
N ALA A 20 -25.40 20.16 -22.03
CA ALA A 20 -25.90 18.82 -21.73
C ALA A 20 -24.82 17.95 -21.05
N GLY A 21 -25.14 17.40 -19.88
CA GLY A 21 -24.23 16.56 -19.09
C GLY A 21 -23.30 17.34 -18.15
N TYR A 22 -23.28 18.67 -18.21
CA TYR A 22 -22.57 19.48 -17.22
C TYR A 22 -23.34 19.49 -15.89
N GLN A 23 -22.64 19.46 -14.76
CA GLN A 23 -23.25 19.67 -13.45
C GLN A 23 -22.53 20.82 -12.72
N PRO A 24 -23.26 21.83 -12.25
CA PRO A 24 -22.69 22.95 -11.52
C PRO A 24 -21.93 22.52 -10.25
N CYS A 25 -20.86 23.23 -9.95
CA CYS A 25 -20.14 23.11 -8.68
C CYS A 25 -20.67 24.11 -7.64
N PRO A 26 -20.50 23.86 -6.33
CA PRO A 26 -20.78 24.87 -5.31
C PRO A 26 -19.98 26.15 -5.54
N GLU A 27 -20.60 27.30 -5.35
CA GLU A 27 -19.95 28.62 -5.39
C GLU A 27 -19.60 29.08 -3.97
N ASP A 28 -18.75 28.33 -3.31
CA ASP A 28 -18.38 28.50 -1.89
C ASP A 28 -16.97 29.07 -1.68
N GLY A 29 -16.21 29.29 -2.75
CA GLY A 29 -14.83 29.73 -2.72
C GLY A 29 -13.85 28.66 -2.23
N VAL A 30 -14.28 27.40 -2.13
CA VAL A 30 -13.47 26.27 -1.66
C VAL A 30 -13.19 25.32 -2.83
N PRO A 31 -11.92 25.12 -3.22
CA PRO A 31 -11.61 24.16 -4.26
C PRO A 31 -11.84 22.74 -3.73
N GLY A 32 -12.24 21.82 -4.61
CA GLY A 32 -12.48 20.44 -4.20
C GLY A 32 -13.02 19.57 -5.33
N ARG A 33 -13.47 18.37 -4.97
CA ARG A 33 -13.92 17.35 -5.93
C ARG A 33 -14.96 17.88 -6.91
N ALA A 34 -15.97 18.61 -6.44
CA ALA A 34 -17.02 19.15 -7.29
C ALA A 34 -16.47 20.18 -8.30
N THR A 35 -15.61 21.11 -7.86
CA THR A 35 -14.97 22.09 -8.73
C THR A 35 -14.05 21.42 -9.76
N THR A 36 -13.26 20.42 -9.36
CA THR A 36 -12.42 19.64 -10.27
C THR A 36 -13.26 18.90 -11.33
N PHE A 37 -14.33 18.22 -10.93
CA PHE A 37 -15.21 17.52 -11.88
C PHE A 37 -15.90 18.49 -12.85
N ALA A 38 -16.33 19.65 -12.37
CA ALA A 38 -16.87 20.71 -13.24
C ALA A 38 -15.82 21.20 -14.27
N LEU A 39 -14.56 21.38 -13.87
CA LEU A 39 -13.46 21.73 -14.78
C LEU A 39 -13.19 20.64 -15.82
N VAL A 40 -13.21 19.36 -15.44
CA VAL A 40 -13.02 18.23 -16.36
C VAL A 40 -14.15 18.17 -17.39
N ARG A 41 -15.40 18.33 -16.97
CA ARG A 41 -16.56 18.33 -17.89
C ARG A 41 -16.53 19.54 -18.82
N ALA A 42 -16.14 20.72 -18.31
CA ALA A 42 -15.93 21.91 -19.13
C ALA A 42 -14.85 21.68 -20.20
N LEU A 43 -13.69 21.11 -19.82
CA LEU A 43 -12.64 20.74 -20.76
C LEU A 43 -13.14 19.76 -21.83
N GLN A 44 -13.87 18.73 -21.44
CA GLN A 44 -14.43 17.76 -22.36
C GLN A 44 -15.40 18.43 -23.36
N HIS A 45 -16.25 19.34 -22.91
CA HIS A 45 -17.14 20.10 -23.79
C HIS A 45 -16.35 20.93 -24.82
N GLU A 46 -15.33 21.67 -24.37
CA GLU A 46 -14.47 22.47 -25.24
C GLU A 46 -13.66 21.62 -26.24
N LEU A 47 -13.48 20.33 -25.95
CA LEU A 47 -12.87 19.34 -26.84
C LEU A 47 -13.89 18.60 -27.74
N GLY A 48 -15.18 18.95 -27.66
CA GLY A 48 -16.25 18.32 -28.45
C GLY A 48 -16.61 16.89 -28.00
N ILE A 49 -16.29 16.52 -26.76
CA ILE A 49 -16.56 15.19 -26.21
C ILE A 49 -18.00 15.14 -25.68
N ALA A 50 -18.74 14.08 -26.04
CA ALA A 50 -20.03 13.74 -25.46
C ALA A 50 -20.22 12.20 -25.41
N PRO A 51 -20.86 11.65 -24.35
CA PRO A 51 -21.31 12.33 -23.14
C PRO A 51 -20.15 12.80 -22.25
N LEU A 52 -20.40 13.79 -21.40
CA LEU A 52 -19.43 14.30 -20.42
C LEU A 52 -19.29 13.34 -19.23
N ALA A 53 -18.12 13.33 -18.58
CA ALA A 53 -17.77 12.48 -17.47
C ALA A 53 -16.87 13.19 -16.45
N ASP A 54 -16.87 12.70 -15.21
CA ASP A 54 -16.14 13.31 -14.08
C ASP A 54 -14.63 13.04 -14.14
N ASN A 55 -14.24 12.04 -14.93
CA ASN A 55 -12.87 11.57 -15.03
C ASN A 55 -12.15 12.13 -16.26
N PHE A 56 -10.89 12.53 -16.06
CA PHE A 56 -9.97 12.80 -17.15
C PHE A 56 -9.40 11.48 -17.71
N GLY A 57 -10.21 10.84 -18.55
CA GLY A 57 -9.96 9.52 -19.11
C GLY A 57 -9.20 9.51 -20.46
N PRO A 58 -9.07 8.32 -21.07
CA PRO A 58 -8.37 8.15 -22.35
C PRO A 58 -8.94 8.99 -23.50
N SER A 59 -10.26 9.21 -23.55
CA SER A 59 -10.89 10.04 -24.59
C SER A 59 -10.46 11.51 -24.51
N THR A 60 -10.41 12.09 -23.31
CA THR A 60 -9.95 13.46 -23.08
C THR A 60 -8.46 13.61 -23.41
N LEU A 61 -7.64 12.60 -23.05
CA LEU A 61 -6.22 12.59 -23.42
C LEU A 61 -6.04 12.56 -24.94
N ALA A 62 -6.70 11.62 -25.63
CA ALA A 62 -6.59 11.48 -27.09
C ALA A 62 -7.04 12.75 -27.84
N ALA A 63 -8.12 13.41 -27.37
CA ALA A 63 -8.59 14.66 -27.96
C ALA A 63 -7.56 15.79 -27.78
N LEU A 64 -6.91 15.87 -26.62
CA LEU A 64 -5.84 16.84 -26.38
C LEU A 64 -4.56 16.51 -27.15
N ASP A 65 -4.19 15.23 -27.27
CA ASP A 65 -3.04 14.79 -28.08
C ASP A 65 -3.24 15.21 -29.54
N LEU A 66 -4.42 14.95 -30.11
CA LEU A 66 -4.77 15.38 -31.48
C LEU A 66 -4.66 16.90 -31.66
N ARG A 67 -4.97 17.65 -30.59
CA ARG A 67 -4.87 19.11 -30.59
C ARG A 67 -3.46 19.62 -30.30
N GLY A 68 -2.55 18.80 -29.77
CA GLY A 68 -1.26 19.23 -29.25
C GLY A 68 -1.35 20.03 -27.94
N GLY A 69 -2.27 19.68 -27.05
CA GLY A 69 -2.42 20.30 -25.72
C GLY A 69 -3.13 21.66 -25.73
N VAL A 70 -2.77 22.55 -24.79
CA VAL A 70 -3.21 23.96 -24.75
C VAL A 70 -2.02 24.89 -24.94
N ARG A 71 -1.91 25.50 -26.13
CA ARG A 71 -0.70 26.16 -26.60
C ARG A 71 -0.67 27.64 -26.18
N ARG A 72 0.51 28.12 -25.81
CA ARG A 72 0.77 29.47 -25.31
C ARG A 72 0.34 30.60 -26.26
N GLY A 73 0.37 30.35 -27.58
CA GLY A 73 0.02 31.32 -28.62
C GLY A 73 -1.43 31.28 -29.10
N GLU A 74 -2.31 30.53 -28.43
CA GLU A 74 -3.71 30.47 -28.83
C GLU A 74 -4.47 31.77 -28.48
N PRO A 75 -5.46 32.16 -29.30
CA PRO A 75 -6.34 33.27 -28.97
C PRO A 75 -7.05 33.08 -27.63
N ALA A 76 -7.54 34.20 -27.08
CA ALA A 76 -8.30 34.18 -25.84
C ALA A 76 -9.45 33.15 -25.91
N SER A 77 -9.45 32.15 -25.03
CA SER A 77 -10.37 31.02 -25.13
C SER A 77 -10.76 30.43 -23.79
N ASN A 78 -11.84 29.66 -23.78
CA ASN A 78 -12.29 28.92 -22.61
C ASN A 78 -11.31 27.82 -22.20
N LEU A 79 -10.58 27.21 -23.14
CA LEU A 79 -9.51 26.26 -22.83
C LEU A 79 -8.42 26.89 -21.96
N VAL A 80 -8.00 28.12 -22.27
CA VAL A 80 -7.02 28.84 -21.45
C VAL A 80 -7.63 29.25 -20.11
N ARG A 81 -8.91 29.64 -20.05
CA ARG A 81 -9.60 29.87 -18.77
C ARG A 81 -9.68 28.62 -17.91
N ILE A 82 -9.86 27.44 -18.49
CA ILE A 82 -9.82 26.17 -17.75
C ILE A 82 -8.43 25.93 -17.16
N VAL A 83 -7.37 26.19 -17.91
CA VAL A 83 -5.98 26.14 -17.41
C VAL A 83 -5.77 27.11 -16.25
N GLN A 84 -6.12 28.39 -16.43
CA GLN A 84 -6.05 29.41 -15.38
C GLN A 84 -6.86 29.01 -14.14
N SER A 85 -8.05 28.46 -14.33
CA SER A 85 -8.93 27.98 -13.26
C SER A 85 -8.31 26.83 -12.49
N GLY A 86 -7.70 25.85 -13.18
CA GLY A 86 -6.96 24.77 -12.55
C GLY A 86 -5.80 25.29 -11.70
N LEU A 87 -5.02 26.25 -12.21
CA LEU A 87 -3.92 26.90 -11.49
C LEU A 87 -4.43 27.61 -10.23
N ILE A 88 -5.50 28.41 -10.33
CA ILE A 88 -6.14 29.09 -9.20
C ILE A 88 -6.60 28.08 -8.15
N CYS A 89 -7.29 27.02 -8.56
CA CYS A 89 -7.79 25.97 -7.66
C CYS A 89 -6.66 25.21 -6.94
N ARG A 90 -5.45 25.18 -7.51
CA ARG A 90 -4.24 24.64 -6.86
C ARG A 90 -3.43 25.71 -6.10
N GLY A 91 -3.91 26.95 -6.08
CA GLY A 91 -3.34 28.06 -5.33
C GLY A 91 -2.18 28.75 -6.01
N TYR A 92 -2.08 28.68 -7.33
CA TYR A 92 -1.14 29.48 -8.13
C TYR A 92 -1.83 30.74 -8.65
N ASP A 93 -1.15 31.89 -8.57
CA ASP A 93 -1.72 33.19 -8.94
C ASP A 93 -1.53 33.47 -10.43
N VAL A 94 -2.65 33.61 -11.15
CA VAL A 94 -2.69 33.94 -12.59
C VAL A 94 -3.11 35.39 -12.86
N ALA A 95 -3.28 36.21 -11.81
CA ALA A 95 -3.76 37.59 -11.81
C ALA A 95 -5.20 37.80 -12.31
N ALA A 96 -5.60 37.20 -13.44
CA ALA A 96 -6.94 37.32 -14.01
C ALA A 96 -7.34 36.04 -14.76
N LEU A 97 -8.65 35.78 -14.83
CA LEU A 97 -9.24 34.70 -15.63
C LEU A 97 -9.67 35.24 -17.01
N ASP A 98 -8.70 35.78 -17.75
CA ASP A 98 -8.95 36.47 -19.01
C ASP A 98 -8.95 35.55 -20.24
N GLY A 99 -8.53 34.30 -20.08
CA GLY A 99 -8.40 33.33 -21.16
C GLY A 99 -7.14 33.53 -22.00
N THR A 100 -6.12 34.23 -21.50
CA THR A 100 -4.85 34.46 -22.21
C THR A 100 -3.65 33.93 -21.43
N PHE A 101 -2.61 33.48 -22.14
CA PHE A 101 -1.31 33.15 -21.54
C PHE A 101 -0.49 34.43 -21.32
N GLY A 102 -0.93 35.25 -20.37
CA GLY A 102 -0.19 36.41 -19.90
C GLY A 102 0.97 36.03 -18.97
N LYS A 103 1.79 37.02 -18.62
CA LYS A 103 2.98 36.85 -17.75
C LYS A 103 2.66 36.17 -16.41
N ALA A 104 1.52 36.47 -15.80
CA ALA A 104 1.11 35.86 -14.54
C ALA A 104 0.72 34.39 -14.71
N THR A 105 -0.03 34.05 -15.77
CA THR A 105 -0.31 32.66 -16.14
C THR A 105 1.00 31.89 -16.36
N ASP A 106 1.95 32.42 -17.12
CA ASP A 106 3.25 31.78 -17.35
C ASP A 106 4.05 31.54 -16.05
N ALA A 107 4.03 32.51 -15.12
CA ALA A 107 4.66 32.37 -13.82
C ALA A 107 3.99 31.28 -12.97
N ALA A 108 2.66 31.21 -12.99
CA ALA A 108 1.90 30.15 -12.31
C ALA A 108 2.20 28.76 -12.88
N ILE A 109 2.34 28.63 -14.21
CA ILE A 109 2.74 27.38 -14.88
C ILE A 109 4.14 26.97 -14.44
N THR A 110 5.07 27.92 -14.42
CA THR A 110 6.45 27.67 -13.99
C THR A 110 6.46 27.17 -12.55
N ALA A 111 5.74 27.82 -11.65
CA ALA A 111 5.61 27.39 -10.27
C ALA A 111 4.99 25.99 -10.15
N PHE A 112 3.92 25.70 -10.90
CA PHE A 112 3.26 24.39 -10.92
C PHE A 112 4.17 23.27 -11.44
N THR A 113 4.90 23.50 -12.53
CA THR A 113 5.85 22.52 -13.09
C THR A 113 7.04 22.29 -12.16
N THR A 114 7.53 23.33 -11.47
CA THR A 114 8.55 23.19 -10.42
C THR A 114 8.04 22.37 -9.24
N ASP A 115 6.84 22.66 -8.74
CA ASP A 115 6.26 21.97 -7.59
C ASP A 115 5.95 20.50 -7.89
N SER A 116 5.42 20.21 -9.09
CA SER A 116 5.15 18.85 -9.56
C SER A 116 6.41 18.10 -10.02
N GLY A 117 7.53 18.77 -10.26
CA GLY A 117 8.74 18.16 -10.83
C GLY A 117 8.58 17.71 -12.30
N ALA A 118 7.46 18.02 -12.92
CA ALA A 118 7.22 17.70 -14.31
C ALA A 118 8.07 18.57 -15.23
N ALA A 119 8.49 18.02 -16.37
CA ALA A 119 9.25 18.77 -17.37
C ALA A 119 8.42 19.96 -17.88
N ALA A 120 8.95 21.18 -17.68
CA ALA A 120 8.36 22.37 -18.28
C ALA A 120 8.52 22.28 -19.81
N PRO A 121 7.43 22.39 -20.59
CA PRO A 121 7.52 22.36 -22.03
C PRO A 121 8.22 23.62 -22.53
N ALA A 122 9.14 23.46 -23.49
CA ALA A 122 10.00 24.54 -23.98
C ALA A 122 9.21 25.71 -24.60
N ASP A 123 8.00 25.46 -25.07
CA ASP A 123 7.08 26.46 -25.65
C ASP A 123 6.09 27.05 -24.64
N GLY A 124 6.09 26.56 -23.38
CA GLY A 124 5.19 26.96 -22.31
C GLY A 124 3.73 26.51 -22.50
N SER A 125 3.45 25.58 -23.42
CA SER A 125 2.13 24.98 -23.60
C SER A 125 1.75 24.04 -22.44
N PHE A 126 0.47 23.73 -22.24
CA PHE A 126 0.08 22.61 -21.39
C PHE A 126 0.02 21.34 -22.23
N SER A 127 0.93 20.41 -21.97
CA SER A 127 0.83 19.06 -22.50
C SER A 127 -0.41 18.35 -21.93
N PRO A 128 -0.96 17.35 -22.64
CA PRO A 128 -2.15 16.62 -22.17
C PRO A 128 -1.96 16.00 -20.77
N LYS A 129 -0.75 15.50 -20.47
CA LYS A 129 -0.41 14.96 -19.14
C LYS A 129 -0.30 16.02 -18.06
N LEU A 130 0.26 17.19 -18.36
CA LEU A 130 0.31 18.31 -17.41
C LEU A 130 -1.10 18.85 -17.12
N LEU A 131 -1.97 18.92 -18.13
CA LEU A 131 -3.35 19.33 -17.93
C LEU A 131 -4.12 18.29 -17.10
N LYS A 132 -3.86 17.00 -17.31
CA LYS A 132 -4.41 15.92 -16.50
C LYS A 132 -4.00 16.02 -15.03
N ALA A 133 -2.73 16.33 -14.78
CA ALA A 133 -2.21 16.59 -13.46
C ALA A 133 -2.89 17.80 -12.80
N LEU A 134 -3.00 18.91 -13.54
CA LEU A 134 -3.63 20.14 -13.06
C LEU A 134 -5.12 19.95 -12.69
N LEU A 135 -5.82 19.07 -13.42
CA LEU A 135 -7.24 18.77 -13.22
C LEU A 135 -7.50 17.43 -12.47
N SER A 136 -6.56 17.01 -11.64
CA SER A 136 -6.72 15.89 -10.69
C SER A 136 -7.15 16.34 -9.28
N LEU A 137 -7.09 15.44 -8.30
CA LEU A 137 -7.20 15.77 -6.86
C LEU A 137 -5.85 15.73 -6.14
N ASP A 138 -4.76 15.55 -6.88
CA ASP A 138 -3.43 15.40 -6.30
C ASP A 138 -2.93 16.71 -5.66
N SER A 139 -2.06 16.60 -4.66
CA SER A 139 -1.33 17.77 -4.15
C SER A 139 0.08 17.79 -4.74
N TYR A 140 0.52 18.97 -5.20
CA TYR A 140 1.90 19.20 -5.67
C TYR A 140 2.76 19.98 -4.67
N ARG A 141 2.19 20.23 -3.48
CA ARG A 141 2.87 20.85 -2.36
C ARG A 141 3.09 19.80 -1.29
N LEU A 142 4.24 19.89 -0.65
CA LEU A 142 4.59 19.05 0.50
C LEU A 142 3.48 19.14 1.56
N ALA A 143 2.92 18.00 1.93
CA ALA A 143 1.95 17.93 3.01
C ALA A 143 2.61 18.25 4.36
N HIS A 144 1.82 18.63 5.35
CA HIS A 144 2.33 18.95 6.69
C HIS A 144 3.08 17.76 7.33
N ASP A 145 2.55 16.56 7.13
CA ASP A 145 3.08 15.25 7.51
C ASP A 145 3.89 14.58 6.38
N GLY A 146 4.19 15.31 5.30
CA GLY A 146 4.93 14.80 4.14
C GLY A 146 6.44 14.77 4.36
N ASP A 147 7.11 13.77 3.80
CA ASP A 147 8.56 13.63 3.82
C ASP A 147 9.21 14.28 2.58
N ARG A 148 10.28 15.05 2.80
CA ARG A 148 10.98 15.78 1.73
C ARG A 148 11.75 14.86 0.76
N GLN A 149 12.29 13.74 1.24
CA GLN A 149 12.96 12.75 0.41
C GLN A 149 11.92 12.01 -0.45
N VAL A 150 10.77 11.63 0.12
CA VAL A 150 9.65 11.06 -0.66
C VAL A 150 9.18 12.05 -1.72
N ARG A 151 9.05 13.34 -1.38
CA ARG A 151 8.72 14.37 -2.37
C ARG A 151 9.77 14.46 -3.48
N ALA A 152 11.05 14.37 -3.15
CA ALA A 152 12.11 14.38 -4.15
C ALA A 152 12.02 13.19 -5.11
N VAL A 153 11.67 11.99 -4.60
CA VAL A 153 11.37 10.82 -5.44
C VAL A 153 10.20 11.11 -6.39
N GLN A 154 9.08 11.60 -5.86
CA GLN A 154 7.90 11.94 -6.66
C GLN A 154 8.22 12.95 -7.77
N GLN A 155 8.94 14.02 -7.43
CA GLN A 155 9.34 15.05 -8.39
C GLN A 155 10.29 14.50 -9.46
N TRP A 156 11.27 13.69 -9.09
CA TRP A 156 12.20 13.09 -10.04
C TRP A 156 11.44 12.21 -11.06
N LEU A 157 10.58 11.31 -10.57
CA LEU A 157 9.77 10.42 -11.41
C LEU A 157 8.91 11.21 -12.41
N ASN A 158 8.21 12.24 -11.94
CA ASN A 158 7.36 13.08 -12.78
C ASN A 158 8.11 13.76 -13.94
N GLY A 159 9.42 14.01 -13.78
CA GLY A 159 10.27 14.60 -14.81
C GLY A 159 10.98 13.59 -15.72
N GLN A 160 11.10 12.32 -15.34
CA GLN A 160 11.96 11.35 -16.04
C GLN A 160 11.32 10.70 -17.26
N TYR A 161 10.05 10.32 -17.17
CA TYR A 161 9.40 9.47 -18.17
C TYR A 161 8.25 10.16 -18.92
N PRO A 162 8.34 11.46 -19.30
CA PRO A 162 7.20 12.18 -19.86
C PRO A 162 6.70 11.59 -21.18
N ALA A 163 7.59 10.95 -21.96
CA ALA A 163 7.28 10.33 -23.26
C ALA A 163 6.61 8.95 -23.15
N ARG A 164 6.69 8.27 -21.99
CA ARG A 164 6.14 6.92 -21.81
C ARG A 164 4.62 6.98 -21.70
N ARG A 165 3.87 6.29 -22.56
CA ARG A 165 2.41 6.42 -22.70
C ARG A 165 1.68 6.46 -21.35
N ASP A 166 1.97 5.48 -20.50
CA ASP A 166 1.25 5.23 -19.25
C ASP A 166 1.93 5.82 -18.00
N PHE A 167 2.96 6.65 -18.18
CA PHE A 167 3.61 7.38 -17.08
C PHE A 167 3.06 8.81 -16.96
N PHE A 168 2.28 9.06 -15.92
CA PHE A 168 1.62 10.34 -15.66
C PHE A 168 2.29 11.12 -14.51
N VAL A 169 2.04 12.43 -14.46
CA VAL A 169 2.52 13.30 -13.36
C VAL A 169 1.65 13.06 -12.13
N GLY A 170 2.21 12.41 -11.11
CA GLY A 170 1.55 12.10 -9.84
C GLY A 170 1.78 13.16 -8.76
N ALA A 171 1.11 13.01 -7.62
CA ALA A 171 1.27 13.91 -6.47
C ALA A 171 2.74 14.07 -6.02
N THR A 172 3.09 15.26 -5.53
CA THR A 172 4.40 15.58 -4.92
C THR A 172 4.23 16.07 -3.48
N ASP A 173 3.35 15.38 -2.75
CA ASP A 173 2.94 15.73 -1.38
C ASP A 173 3.85 15.15 -0.28
N GLY A 174 4.87 14.37 -0.66
CA GLY A 174 5.80 13.73 0.26
C GLY A 174 5.22 12.51 0.98
N ARG A 175 4.06 11.99 0.57
CA ARG A 175 3.49 10.76 1.14
C ARG A 175 3.69 9.58 0.21
N VAL A 176 4.00 8.43 0.80
CA VAL A 176 4.07 7.18 0.04
C VAL A 176 2.66 6.72 -0.27
N SER A 177 2.29 6.79 -1.54
CA SER A 177 0.98 6.39 -2.04
C SER A 177 1.10 5.13 -2.90
N ARG A 178 -0.04 4.47 -3.14
CA ARG A 178 -0.13 3.40 -4.13
C ARG A 178 0.39 3.85 -5.50
N ASP A 179 0.03 5.06 -5.89
CA ASP A 179 0.38 5.60 -7.21
C ASP A 179 1.89 5.86 -7.31
N LEU A 180 2.55 6.25 -6.21
CA LEU A 180 4.02 6.33 -6.15
C LEU A 180 4.68 4.94 -6.31
N VAL A 181 4.18 3.92 -5.61
CA VAL A 181 4.69 2.54 -5.74
C VAL A 181 4.53 2.03 -7.18
N THR A 182 3.39 2.32 -7.81
CA THR A 182 3.15 2.01 -9.23
C THR A 182 4.09 2.78 -10.15
N ALA A 183 4.33 4.08 -9.90
CA ALA A 183 5.28 4.87 -10.68
C ALA A 183 6.71 4.35 -10.59
N VAL A 184 7.20 3.97 -9.39
CA VAL A 184 8.52 3.34 -9.23
C VAL A 184 8.56 1.98 -9.95
N SER A 185 7.48 1.20 -9.89
CA SER A 185 7.39 -0.07 -10.62
C SER A 185 7.46 0.12 -12.14
N TYR A 186 6.77 1.14 -12.69
CA TYR A 186 6.91 1.51 -14.09
C TYR A 186 8.33 1.95 -14.43
N ALA A 187 8.95 2.78 -13.60
CA ALA A 187 10.32 3.23 -13.81
C ALA A 187 11.30 2.06 -13.89
N ILE A 188 11.24 1.13 -12.93
CA ILE A 188 12.03 -0.12 -12.96
C ILE A 188 11.78 -0.90 -14.26
N GLN A 189 10.51 -1.08 -14.66
CA GLN A 189 10.17 -1.81 -15.88
C GLN A 189 10.73 -1.14 -17.14
N PHE A 190 10.69 0.19 -17.22
CA PHE A 190 11.25 0.93 -18.34
C PHE A 190 12.78 0.87 -18.38
N GLU A 191 13.46 0.93 -17.23
CA GLU A 191 14.91 0.72 -17.14
C GLU A 191 15.32 -0.73 -17.46
N LEU A 192 14.44 -1.71 -17.22
CA LEU A 192 14.59 -3.09 -17.70
C LEU A 192 14.36 -3.23 -19.21
N GLY A 193 14.04 -2.14 -19.92
CA GLY A 193 13.82 -2.13 -21.37
C GLY A 193 12.42 -2.55 -21.81
N MET A 194 11.43 -2.58 -20.89
CA MET A 194 10.05 -2.87 -21.28
C MET A 194 9.47 -1.75 -22.17
N THR A 195 8.70 -2.15 -23.18
CA THR A 195 7.89 -1.25 -23.99
C THR A 195 6.66 -0.80 -23.21
N ASP A 196 5.98 0.24 -23.69
CA ASP A 196 4.73 0.72 -23.09
C ASP A 196 3.61 -0.34 -23.13
N ASP A 197 3.67 -1.29 -24.06
CA ASP A 197 2.71 -2.41 -24.15
C ASP A 197 3.01 -3.53 -23.15
N ASN A 198 4.26 -3.62 -22.66
CA ASN A 198 4.69 -4.66 -21.73
C ASN A 198 4.77 -4.17 -20.28
N ALA A 199 5.00 -2.88 -20.06
CA ALA A 199 5.06 -2.31 -18.73
C ALA A 199 3.64 -2.23 -18.12
N THR A 200 3.50 -2.73 -16.89
CA THR A 200 2.20 -2.87 -16.20
C THR A 200 2.12 -2.09 -14.90
N GLY A 201 3.23 -1.50 -14.43
CA GLY A 201 3.31 -0.84 -13.13
C GLY A 201 3.11 -1.79 -11.94
N THR A 202 3.10 -3.10 -12.18
CA THR A 202 2.94 -4.15 -11.17
C THR A 202 4.26 -4.88 -10.94
N PHE A 203 4.59 -5.17 -9.68
CA PHE A 203 5.78 -5.93 -9.29
C PHE A 203 5.63 -7.45 -9.55
N GLY A 204 5.42 -7.79 -10.82
CA GLY A 204 5.15 -9.16 -11.31
C GLY A 204 6.41 -9.96 -11.66
N PRO A 205 6.23 -11.17 -12.22
CA PRO A 205 7.33 -12.09 -12.54
C PRO A 205 8.45 -11.48 -13.40
N ALA A 206 8.09 -10.69 -14.43
CA ALA A 206 9.09 -10.06 -15.31
C ALA A 206 9.94 -9.01 -14.59
N THR A 207 9.33 -8.16 -13.75
CA THR A 207 10.05 -7.19 -12.92
C THR A 207 10.96 -7.90 -11.91
N ARG A 208 10.47 -8.98 -11.29
CA ARG A 208 11.25 -9.78 -10.35
C ARG A 208 12.46 -10.44 -11.01
N ALA A 209 12.27 -11.06 -12.17
CA ALA A 209 13.34 -11.67 -12.95
C ALA A 209 14.40 -10.64 -13.35
N GLY A 210 13.98 -9.45 -13.79
CA GLY A 210 14.89 -8.36 -14.12
C GLY A 210 15.70 -7.87 -12.91
N LEU A 211 15.07 -7.67 -11.75
CA LEU A 211 15.79 -7.21 -10.56
C LEU A 211 16.78 -8.24 -10.00
N LYS A 212 16.55 -9.55 -10.22
CA LYS A 212 17.55 -10.59 -9.89
C LYS A 212 18.89 -10.38 -10.60
N THR A 213 18.90 -9.68 -11.74
CA THR A 213 20.13 -9.39 -12.51
C THR A 213 20.64 -7.96 -12.32
N HIS A 214 20.04 -7.16 -11.43
CA HIS A 214 20.42 -5.77 -11.15
C HIS A 214 20.61 -5.52 -9.66
N PRO A 215 21.51 -6.26 -8.97
CA PRO A 215 21.91 -5.87 -7.63
C PRO A 215 22.63 -4.52 -7.67
N VAL A 216 22.54 -3.76 -6.58
CA VAL A 216 23.32 -2.54 -6.39
C VAL A 216 24.16 -2.62 -5.11
N ALA A 217 25.37 -2.09 -5.14
CA ALA A 217 26.33 -2.14 -4.04
C ALA A 217 27.17 -0.87 -3.95
N GLU A 218 27.97 -0.76 -2.89
CA GLU A 218 28.80 0.42 -2.63
C GLU A 218 29.70 0.77 -3.83
N GLY A 219 29.64 2.04 -4.24
CA GLY A 219 30.36 2.56 -5.41
C GLY A 219 29.53 2.63 -6.69
N ASP A 220 28.38 1.96 -6.75
CA ASP A 220 27.48 2.06 -7.90
C ASP A 220 26.90 3.48 -8.02
N THR A 221 26.73 3.93 -9.26
CA THR A 221 26.11 5.22 -9.57
C THR A 221 25.06 5.10 -10.69
N GLY A 222 24.16 6.08 -10.76
CA GLY A 222 23.19 6.22 -11.85
C GLY A 222 21.79 5.73 -11.49
N VAL A 223 21.05 5.28 -12.50
CA VAL A 223 19.59 5.05 -12.37
C VAL A 223 19.23 3.90 -11.43
N TRP A 224 20.04 2.83 -11.39
CA TRP A 224 19.77 1.67 -10.53
C TRP A 224 19.93 1.99 -9.04
N PRO A 225 21.03 2.60 -8.57
CA PRO A 225 21.09 3.15 -7.22
C PRO A 225 19.97 4.16 -6.95
N ARG A 226 19.61 5.02 -7.91
CA ARG A 226 18.53 6.00 -7.73
C ARG A 226 17.16 5.35 -7.47
N LEU A 227 16.81 4.33 -8.25
CA LEU A 227 15.58 3.57 -8.05
C LEU A 227 15.60 2.78 -6.73
N TYR A 228 16.77 2.26 -6.36
CA TYR A 228 16.94 1.54 -5.10
C TYR A 228 16.75 2.45 -3.90
N THR A 229 17.41 3.62 -3.89
CA THR A 229 17.29 4.58 -2.80
C THR A 229 15.91 5.21 -2.74
N ALA A 230 15.22 5.39 -3.87
CA ALA A 230 13.81 5.74 -3.89
C ALA A 230 12.96 4.71 -3.12
N SER A 231 13.19 3.42 -3.37
CA SER A 231 12.48 2.31 -2.72
C SER A 231 12.81 2.22 -1.22
N LEU A 232 14.06 2.48 -0.81
CA LEU A 232 14.47 2.59 0.59
C LEU A 232 13.76 3.75 1.32
N VAL A 233 13.77 4.95 0.71
CA VAL A 233 13.14 6.15 1.27
C VAL A 233 11.64 5.96 1.47
N MET A 234 10.97 5.30 0.52
CA MET A 234 9.56 4.93 0.63
C MET A 234 9.26 3.98 1.80
N ASN A 235 10.27 3.31 2.35
CA ASN A 235 10.15 2.46 3.52
C ASN A 235 10.73 3.12 4.79
N GLY A 236 11.11 4.40 4.75
CA GLY A 236 11.63 5.15 5.89
C GLY A 236 13.14 5.00 6.14
N TYR A 237 13.91 4.58 5.13
CA TYR A 237 15.36 4.35 5.25
C TYR A 237 16.16 5.17 4.25
N GLY A 238 17.37 5.56 4.66
CA GLY A 238 18.36 6.18 3.78
C GLY A 238 17.99 7.59 3.31
N SER A 239 18.52 7.95 2.15
CA SER A 239 18.31 9.23 1.46
C SER A 239 18.21 8.99 -0.03
N PHE A 240 17.47 9.83 -0.75
CA PHE A 240 17.29 9.73 -2.18
C PHE A 240 18.51 10.30 -2.92
N THR A 241 19.23 9.43 -3.63
CA THR A 241 20.48 9.74 -4.34
C THR A 241 20.73 8.72 -5.46
N ASP A 242 21.49 9.07 -6.48
CA ASP A 242 21.98 8.13 -7.51
C ASP A 242 23.32 7.49 -7.17
N VAL A 243 23.85 7.68 -5.97
CA VAL A 243 25.10 7.06 -5.52
C VAL A 243 24.81 6.09 -4.40
N PHE A 244 25.21 4.83 -4.55
CA PHE A 244 25.20 3.86 -3.46
C PHE A 244 26.47 4.08 -2.62
N ASP A 245 26.40 5.05 -1.71
CA ASP A 245 27.51 5.40 -0.82
C ASP A 245 27.51 4.53 0.47
N PRO A 246 28.53 4.65 1.35
CA PRO A 246 28.56 3.92 2.61
C PRO A 246 27.35 4.19 3.54
N GLY A 247 26.72 5.37 3.42
CA GLY A 247 25.52 5.73 4.15
C GLY A 247 24.29 4.94 3.67
N ILE A 248 24.14 4.77 2.35
CA ILE A 248 23.13 3.89 1.77
C ILE A 248 23.38 2.44 2.17
N ALA A 249 24.62 1.96 2.12
CA ALA A 249 24.95 0.60 2.58
C ALA A 249 24.56 0.37 4.06
N ALA A 250 24.78 1.37 4.93
CA ALA A 250 24.37 1.30 6.33
C ALA A 250 22.85 1.34 6.51
N ALA A 251 22.13 2.15 5.73
CA ALA A 251 20.67 2.18 5.74
C ALA A 251 20.07 0.84 5.24
N THR A 252 20.67 0.24 4.21
CA THR A 252 20.32 -1.09 3.71
C THR A 252 20.48 -2.15 4.80
N ARG A 253 21.63 -2.19 5.50
CA ARG A 253 21.83 -3.15 6.60
C ARG A 253 20.77 -3.02 7.69
N ARG A 254 20.45 -1.79 8.10
CA ARG A 254 19.37 -1.54 9.08
C ARG A 254 18.02 -2.06 8.61
N PHE A 255 17.68 -1.86 7.35
CA PHE A 255 16.44 -2.39 6.78
C PHE A 255 16.47 -3.93 6.76
N GLN A 256 17.57 -4.55 6.31
CA GLN A 256 17.73 -6.01 6.27
C GLN A 256 17.61 -6.64 7.66
N GLU A 257 18.26 -6.05 8.67
CA GLU A 257 18.15 -6.46 10.07
C GLU A 257 16.70 -6.37 10.57
N PHE A 258 16.02 -5.25 10.32
CA PHE A 258 14.62 -5.07 10.69
C PHE A 258 13.68 -6.07 10.00
N ALA A 259 13.94 -6.34 8.71
CA ALA A 259 13.17 -7.21 7.85
C ALA A 259 13.51 -8.70 8.00
N ALA A 260 14.48 -9.05 8.85
CA ALA A 260 15.02 -10.41 9.01
C ALA A 260 15.49 -11.04 7.69
N LEU A 261 16.14 -10.24 6.86
CA LEU A 261 16.86 -10.68 5.67
C LEU A 261 18.34 -10.91 6.00
N ASP A 262 19.07 -11.56 5.08
CA ASP A 262 20.53 -11.60 5.16
C ASP A 262 21.09 -10.17 5.10
N VAL A 263 21.98 -9.85 6.06
CA VAL A 263 22.51 -8.49 6.23
C VAL A 263 23.74 -8.29 5.32
N THR A 264 23.48 -8.18 4.01
CA THR A 264 24.53 -8.03 2.98
C THR A 264 25.03 -6.59 2.85
N GLY A 265 24.20 -5.61 3.21
CA GLY A 265 24.44 -4.18 2.94
C GLY A 265 24.37 -3.81 1.46
N GLN A 266 23.86 -4.71 0.62
CA GLN A 266 23.67 -4.53 -0.81
C GLN A 266 22.17 -4.51 -1.13
N GLY A 267 21.80 -3.80 -2.20
CA GLY A 267 20.47 -3.91 -2.79
C GLY A 267 20.33 -5.20 -3.60
N ASP A 268 20.37 -6.34 -2.92
CA ASP A 268 20.09 -7.65 -3.51
C ASP A 268 18.60 -7.87 -3.77
N PHE A 269 18.25 -8.94 -4.50
CA PHE A 269 16.87 -9.21 -4.89
C PHE A 269 15.91 -9.38 -3.69
N PRO A 270 16.24 -10.13 -2.62
CA PRO A 270 15.37 -10.20 -1.45
C PRO A 270 15.06 -8.83 -0.83
N THR A 271 16.08 -7.95 -0.77
CA THR A 271 15.92 -6.58 -0.28
C THR A 271 15.01 -5.76 -1.20
N TRP A 272 15.30 -5.74 -2.50
CA TRP A 272 14.46 -5.09 -3.52
C TRP A 272 13.01 -5.54 -3.45
N ALA A 273 12.79 -6.85 -3.38
CA ALA A 273 11.48 -7.46 -3.44
C ALA A 273 10.63 -7.04 -2.23
N LEU A 274 11.21 -6.96 -1.03
CA LEU A 274 10.46 -6.59 0.17
C LEU A 274 10.22 -5.08 0.31
N LEU A 275 11.11 -4.26 -0.24
CA LEU A 275 10.89 -2.82 -0.38
C LEU A 275 9.71 -2.50 -1.30
N MET A 276 9.51 -3.31 -2.36
CA MET A 276 8.51 -3.05 -3.39
C MET A 276 7.20 -3.84 -3.24
N ALA A 277 7.23 -5.03 -2.65
CA ALA A 277 6.07 -5.90 -2.53
C ALA A 277 5.91 -6.47 -1.12
N SER A 278 4.66 -6.55 -0.66
CA SER A 278 4.35 -7.00 0.70
C SER A 278 4.78 -8.44 0.98
N ASN A 279 4.87 -9.30 -0.03
CA ASN A 279 5.33 -10.67 0.10
C ASN A 279 6.85 -10.86 -0.11
N GLY A 280 7.62 -9.80 -0.30
CA GLY A 280 9.06 -9.90 -0.49
C GLY A 280 9.46 -10.84 -1.63
N ASP A 281 10.54 -11.60 -1.43
CA ASP A 281 10.89 -12.74 -2.28
C ASP A 281 10.09 -13.98 -1.85
N PRO A 282 9.02 -14.35 -2.58
CA PRO A 282 8.20 -15.50 -2.21
C PRO A 282 8.95 -16.82 -2.37
N ASP A 283 10.03 -16.89 -3.15
CA ASP A 283 10.80 -18.12 -3.36
C ASP A 283 11.90 -18.28 -2.30
N GLY A 284 12.16 -17.25 -1.49
CA GLY A 284 13.09 -17.26 -0.38
C GLY A 284 12.68 -18.22 0.76
N PRO A 285 13.58 -18.45 1.73
CA PRO A 285 13.32 -19.34 2.85
C PRO A 285 12.20 -18.79 3.77
N GLY A 286 11.43 -19.69 4.35
CA GLY A 286 10.45 -19.38 5.39
C GLY A 286 10.72 -20.22 6.65
N ALA A 287 10.66 -19.60 7.82
CA ALA A 287 10.85 -20.29 9.11
C ALA A 287 9.52 -20.67 9.77
N ALA A 288 8.41 -20.12 9.29
CA ALA A 288 7.08 -20.36 9.80
C ALA A 288 6.11 -20.71 8.67
N CYS A 289 4.98 -21.31 9.00
CA CYS A 289 3.86 -21.47 8.09
C CYS A 289 2.55 -21.39 8.84
N ASP A 290 1.43 -21.31 8.14
CA ASP A 290 0.10 -21.55 8.71
C ASP A 290 -0.71 -22.42 7.77
N CYS A 291 -1.68 -23.14 8.33
CA CYS A 291 -2.52 -24.03 7.56
C CYS A 291 -3.83 -24.34 8.27
N ALA A 292 -4.87 -24.65 7.48
CA ALA A 292 -6.12 -25.21 7.99
C ALA A 292 -6.03 -26.72 8.23
N THR A 293 -5.19 -27.41 7.46
CA THR A 293 -5.08 -28.87 7.43
C THR A 293 -4.49 -29.43 8.71
N THR A 294 -5.12 -30.48 9.27
CA THR A 294 -4.60 -31.21 10.44
C THR A 294 -3.17 -31.72 10.20
N ILE A 295 -2.30 -31.45 11.16
CA ILE A 295 -0.90 -31.88 11.14
C ILE A 295 -0.77 -33.27 11.75
N THR A 296 -0.56 -34.27 10.89
CA THR A 296 -0.25 -35.65 11.28
C THR A 296 1.25 -35.82 11.56
N PRO A 297 1.70 -36.94 12.16
CA PRO A 297 3.15 -37.16 12.39
C PRO A 297 4.00 -37.06 11.12
N ALA A 298 3.50 -37.60 9.99
CA ALA A 298 4.20 -37.51 8.70
C ALA A 298 4.29 -36.07 8.20
N ARG A 299 3.22 -35.27 8.34
CA ARG A 299 3.20 -33.85 7.95
C ARG A 299 4.08 -32.99 8.87
N ALA A 300 4.04 -33.22 10.18
CA ALA A 300 4.88 -32.52 11.15
C ALA A 300 6.37 -32.75 10.83
N ARG A 301 6.74 -34.00 10.53
CA ARG A 301 8.10 -34.34 10.10
C ARG A 301 8.46 -33.66 8.78
N ALA A 302 7.59 -33.71 7.78
CA ALA A 302 7.83 -33.04 6.49
C ALA A 302 8.05 -31.52 6.64
N LEU A 303 7.26 -30.85 7.49
CA LEU A 303 7.44 -29.44 7.81
C LEU A 303 8.79 -29.18 8.49
N TYR A 304 9.14 -29.96 9.52
CA TYR A 304 10.39 -29.80 10.24
C TYR A 304 11.62 -30.04 9.35
N ASP A 305 11.62 -31.11 8.55
CA ASP A 305 12.70 -31.50 7.65
C ASP A 305 12.90 -30.46 6.53
N THR A 306 11.84 -29.76 6.12
CA THR A 306 11.89 -28.66 5.14
C THR A 306 12.43 -27.34 5.75
N GLY A 307 12.57 -27.27 7.08
CA GLY A 307 13.15 -26.11 7.77
C GLY A 307 12.15 -25.24 8.54
N TYR A 308 10.85 -25.56 8.51
CA TYR A 308 9.87 -24.83 9.31
C TYR A 308 10.05 -25.13 10.81
N ARG A 309 9.81 -24.14 11.65
CA ARG A 309 9.91 -24.24 13.12
C ARG A 309 8.68 -23.76 13.85
N LEU A 310 7.85 -22.93 13.23
CA LEU A 310 6.60 -22.42 13.80
C LEU A 310 5.44 -22.71 12.84
N VAL A 311 4.29 -23.11 13.39
CA VAL A 311 3.08 -23.37 12.61
C VAL A 311 1.87 -22.67 13.21
N GLY A 312 1.21 -21.86 12.40
CA GLY A 312 -0.03 -21.17 12.71
C GLY A 312 -1.20 -22.13 12.60
N ARG A 313 -1.98 -22.26 13.68
CA ARG A 313 -3.15 -23.15 13.71
C ARG A 313 -4.37 -22.43 14.27
N TYR A 314 -5.52 -22.70 13.64
CA TYR A 314 -6.80 -22.11 14.02
C TYR A 314 -7.30 -22.72 15.32
N LEU A 315 -7.60 -21.87 16.30
CA LEU A 315 -8.12 -22.30 17.60
C LEU A 315 -9.49 -22.97 17.45
N ASP A 316 -10.38 -22.37 16.68
CA ASP A 316 -11.77 -22.81 16.64
C ASP A 316 -12.41 -22.54 15.28
N GLN A 317 -13.62 -23.06 15.10
CA GLN A 317 -14.49 -22.78 13.96
C GLN A 317 -15.94 -22.64 14.46
N ARG A 318 -16.71 -21.75 13.85
CA ARG A 318 -18.14 -21.61 14.19
C ARG A 318 -18.89 -22.93 13.91
N PRO A 319 -19.91 -23.32 14.72
CA PRO A 319 -20.64 -24.57 14.52
C PRO A 319 -21.24 -24.75 13.12
N GLU A 320 -21.64 -23.67 12.47
CA GLU A 320 -22.17 -23.63 11.11
C GLU A 320 -21.10 -23.75 10.02
N SER A 321 -19.81 -23.65 10.39
CA SER A 321 -18.71 -23.73 9.44
C SER A 321 -18.47 -25.16 9.00
N LYS A 322 -18.37 -25.36 7.68
CA LYS A 322 -17.96 -26.62 7.06
C LYS A 322 -16.44 -26.73 6.91
N LEU A 323 -15.68 -25.71 7.30
CA LEU A 323 -14.23 -25.68 7.21
C LEU A 323 -13.65 -26.51 8.36
N ASP A 324 -12.91 -27.59 8.07
CA ASP A 324 -12.31 -28.46 9.09
C ASP A 324 -10.98 -27.90 9.65
N LYS A 325 -10.94 -26.61 9.98
CA LYS A 325 -9.67 -25.88 10.17
C LYS A 325 -9.09 -25.91 11.57
N LYS A 326 -9.93 -26.15 12.60
CA LYS A 326 -9.50 -26.06 14.00
C LYS A 326 -8.51 -27.15 14.41
N ILE A 327 -7.70 -26.86 15.43
CA ILE A 327 -6.80 -27.83 16.07
C ILE A 327 -7.58 -29.10 16.50
N LYS A 328 -7.06 -30.28 16.15
CA LYS A 328 -7.66 -31.58 16.47
C LYS A 328 -7.11 -32.18 17.77
N PRO A 329 -7.86 -33.10 18.41
CA PRO A 329 -7.34 -33.86 19.55
C PRO A 329 -6.01 -34.55 19.21
N GLY A 330 -5.00 -34.38 20.08
CA GLY A 330 -3.65 -34.93 19.91
C GLY A 330 -2.76 -34.21 18.87
N GLU A 331 -3.30 -33.26 18.09
CA GLU A 331 -2.52 -32.56 17.05
C GLU A 331 -1.38 -31.73 17.65
N LEU A 332 -1.60 -31.06 18.78
CA LEU A 332 -0.55 -30.27 19.44
C LEU A 332 0.61 -31.14 19.92
N ASP A 333 0.33 -32.32 20.48
CA ASP A 333 1.37 -33.27 20.91
C ASP A 333 2.21 -33.74 19.71
N VAL A 334 1.56 -34.00 18.57
CA VAL A 334 2.23 -34.35 17.32
C VAL A 334 3.15 -33.23 16.84
N ILE A 335 2.68 -31.98 16.88
CA ILE A 335 3.47 -30.81 16.48
C ILE A 335 4.69 -30.66 17.39
N PHE A 336 4.50 -30.69 18.71
CA PHE A 336 5.59 -30.52 19.68
C PHE A 336 6.59 -31.69 19.66
N ALA A 337 6.13 -32.93 19.50
CA ALA A 337 6.99 -34.10 19.38
C ALA A 337 7.91 -34.06 18.15
N ALA A 338 7.48 -33.37 17.08
CA ALA A 338 8.32 -33.12 15.91
C ALA A 338 9.30 -31.95 16.09
N GLY A 339 9.30 -31.27 17.24
CA GLY A 339 10.16 -30.10 17.50
C GLY A 339 9.63 -28.79 16.92
N LEU A 340 8.38 -28.76 16.45
CA LEU A 340 7.72 -27.56 15.96
C LEU A 340 7.04 -26.80 17.11
N LYS A 341 6.82 -25.50 16.92
CA LYS A 341 6.07 -24.62 17.84
C LYS A 341 4.78 -24.14 17.18
N VAL A 342 3.82 -23.70 17.99
CA VAL A 342 2.51 -23.24 17.51
C VAL A 342 2.24 -21.79 17.87
N PHE A 343 1.69 -21.02 16.93
CA PHE A 343 1.04 -19.74 17.24
C PHE A 343 -0.47 -19.82 16.91
N PRO A 344 -1.37 -19.45 17.84
CA PRO A 344 -2.80 -19.62 17.66
C PRO A 344 -3.44 -18.49 16.83
N ILE A 345 -4.33 -18.88 15.92
CA ILE A 345 -5.09 -17.99 15.03
C ILE A 345 -6.57 -18.02 15.40
N SER A 346 -7.19 -16.85 15.49
CA SER A 346 -8.64 -16.65 15.63
C SER A 346 -9.18 -16.00 14.36
N GLN A 347 -9.90 -16.77 13.56
CA GLN A 347 -10.55 -16.29 12.34
C GLN A 347 -11.89 -17.00 12.14
N TYR A 348 -12.95 -16.22 11.98
CA TYR A 348 -14.28 -16.72 11.62
C TYR A 348 -14.69 -16.13 10.25
N ALA A 349 -15.65 -15.22 10.18
CA ALA A 349 -16.04 -14.51 8.95
C ALA A 349 -15.30 -13.17 8.81
N GLY A 350 -13.97 -13.21 8.80
CA GLY A 350 -13.10 -12.02 8.78
C GLY A 350 -12.95 -11.34 7.41
N ASP A 351 -13.83 -11.66 6.44
CA ASP A 351 -13.69 -11.34 5.01
C ASP A 351 -14.54 -10.15 4.54
N SER A 352 -15.27 -9.48 5.44
CA SER A 352 -16.11 -8.33 5.09
C SER A 352 -16.25 -7.33 6.24
N LEU A 353 -16.40 -6.05 5.90
CA LEU A 353 -16.46 -4.93 6.86
C LEU A 353 -17.55 -5.10 7.93
N GLY A 354 -18.73 -5.60 7.55
CA GLY A 354 -19.89 -5.73 8.44
C GLY A 354 -19.68 -6.65 9.64
N TYR A 355 -18.69 -7.55 9.57
CA TYR A 355 -18.30 -8.41 10.69
C TYR A 355 -17.61 -7.63 11.81
N PHE A 356 -16.86 -6.57 11.47
CA PHE A 356 -15.99 -5.86 12.40
C PHE A 356 -16.78 -4.83 13.20
N THR A 357 -17.32 -5.28 14.34
CA THR A 357 -17.95 -4.44 15.36
C THR A 357 -17.32 -4.68 16.73
N ARG A 358 -17.43 -3.71 17.63
CA ARG A 358 -16.91 -3.83 19.01
C ARG A 358 -17.53 -5.00 19.77
N GLU A 359 -18.82 -5.25 19.58
CA GLU A 359 -19.51 -6.38 20.21
C GLU A 359 -19.04 -7.71 19.63
N GLN A 360 -18.84 -7.80 18.31
CA GLN A 360 -18.28 -8.99 17.70
C GLN A 360 -16.86 -9.28 18.21
N GLY A 361 -16.03 -8.25 18.38
CA GLY A 361 -14.69 -8.39 18.95
C GLY A 361 -14.68 -8.97 20.36
N ARG A 362 -15.61 -8.55 21.23
CA ARG A 362 -15.77 -9.13 22.57
C ARG A 362 -16.14 -10.61 22.53
N ARG A 363 -17.05 -10.98 21.64
CA ARG A 363 -17.48 -12.39 21.47
C ARG A 363 -16.33 -13.24 20.97
N ASP A 364 -15.65 -12.79 19.91
CA ASP A 364 -14.50 -13.50 19.34
C ASP A 364 -13.37 -13.66 20.36
N ALA A 365 -13.10 -12.65 21.19
CA ALA A 365 -12.12 -12.76 22.26
C ALA A 365 -12.52 -13.77 23.34
N ALA A 366 -13.79 -13.79 23.75
CA ALA A 366 -14.27 -14.76 24.73
C ALA A 366 -14.19 -16.19 24.18
N ASP A 367 -14.53 -16.38 22.91
CA ASP A 367 -14.48 -17.68 22.23
C ASP A 367 -13.03 -18.16 22.07
N ALA A 368 -12.15 -17.29 21.56
CA ALA A 368 -10.72 -17.56 21.43
C ALA A 368 -10.07 -17.86 22.79
N HIS A 369 -10.44 -17.13 23.85
CA HIS A 369 -9.97 -17.41 25.20
C HIS A 369 -10.36 -18.82 25.65
N ARG A 370 -11.65 -19.18 25.53
CA ARG A 370 -12.14 -20.51 25.95
C ARG A 370 -11.47 -21.63 25.16
N ALA A 371 -11.31 -21.46 23.85
CA ALA A 371 -10.62 -22.42 23.01
C ALA A 371 -9.14 -22.56 23.42
N ALA A 372 -8.40 -21.45 23.52
CA ALA A 372 -6.99 -21.47 23.91
C ALA A 372 -6.76 -22.07 25.31
N ALA A 373 -7.62 -21.74 26.27
CA ALA A 373 -7.60 -22.34 27.61
C ALA A 373 -7.92 -23.84 27.59
N GLY A 374 -8.89 -24.25 26.76
CA GLY A 374 -9.26 -25.65 26.56
C GLY A 374 -8.16 -26.49 25.93
N TYR A 375 -7.31 -25.91 25.06
CA TYR A 375 -6.11 -26.56 24.55
C TYR A 375 -4.92 -26.47 25.51
N GLY A 376 -5.03 -25.73 26.61
CA GLY A 376 -3.97 -25.63 27.61
C GLY A 376 -2.85 -24.66 27.29
N PHE A 377 -3.07 -23.72 26.35
CA PHE A 377 -2.06 -22.71 26.01
C PHE A 377 -1.65 -21.91 27.27
N PRO A 378 -0.35 -21.63 27.45
CA PRO A 378 0.17 -20.97 28.64
C PRO A 378 -0.28 -19.51 28.74
N HIS A 379 -0.18 -18.94 29.94
CA HIS A 379 -0.45 -17.52 30.15
C HIS A 379 0.48 -16.65 29.30
N GLY A 380 -0.06 -15.56 28.74
CA GLY A 380 0.69 -14.61 27.92
C GLY A 380 0.84 -14.99 26.44
N THR A 381 0.34 -16.17 26.02
CA THR A 381 0.26 -16.55 24.61
C THR A 381 -0.49 -15.48 23.81
N VAL A 382 0.05 -15.13 22.65
CA VAL A 382 -0.54 -14.17 21.72
C VAL A 382 -1.46 -14.91 20.75
N ILE A 383 -2.69 -14.45 20.61
CA ILE A 383 -3.68 -14.97 19.67
C ILE A 383 -3.85 -13.95 18.54
N TYR A 384 -3.65 -14.36 17.30
CA TYR A 384 -3.79 -13.49 16.13
C TYR A 384 -5.23 -13.46 15.65
N PHE A 385 -5.89 -12.30 15.79
CA PHE A 385 -7.25 -12.08 15.28
C PHE A 385 -7.18 -11.55 13.84
N ALA A 386 -7.90 -12.18 12.93
CA ALA A 386 -7.73 -11.97 11.50
C ALA A 386 -8.69 -10.92 10.90
N VAL A 387 -8.10 -9.97 10.16
CA VAL A 387 -8.75 -9.04 9.23
C VAL A 387 -8.36 -9.43 7.82
N ASP A 388 -9.19 -10.25 7.18
CA ASP A 388 -8.85 -10.97 5.95
C ASP A 388 -9.61 -10.42 4.74
N PHE A 389 -9.55 -9.09 4.58
CA PHE A 389 -10.09 -8.38 3.42
C PHE A 389 -9.30 -7.09 3.16
N ASP A 390 -9.52 -6.49 1.98
CA ASP A 390 -8.87 -5.23 1.61
C ASP A 390 -9.51 -4.02 2.33
N ALA A 391 -9.18 -3.86 3.60
CA ALA A 391 -9.67 -2.76 4.43
C ALA A 391 -8.98 -1.43 4.07
N THR A 392 -9.78 -0.41 3.74
CA THR A 392 -9.27 0.95 3.56
C THR A 392 -8.96 1.62 4.91
N ARG A 393 -8.25 2.76 4.88
CA ARG A 393 -8.03 3.59 6.07
C ARG A 393 -9.34 3.92 6.82
N ALA A 394 -10.40 4.24 6.09
CA ALA A 394 -11.71 4.54 6.68
C ALA A 394 -12.35 3.32 7.36
N ASP A 395 -12.25 2.15 6.72
CA ASP A 395 -12.73 0.88 7.27
C ASP A 395 -11.99 0.51 8.56
N VAL A 396 -10.66 0.71 8.56
CA VAL A 396 -9.83 0.46 9.73
C VAL A 396 -10.24 1.34 10.89
N ASP A 397 -10.37 2.65 10.64
CA ASP A 397 -10.66 3.62 11.69
C ASP A 397 -12.11 3.51 12.22
N GLY A 398 -13.07 3.19 11.35
CA GLY A 398 -14.50 3.13 11.69
C GLY A 398 -14.99 1.79 12.24
N ASN A 399 -14.33 0.67 11.90
CA ASN A 399 -14.84 -0.68 12.21
C ASN A 399 -13.78 -1.61 12.81
N VAL A 400 -12.62 -1.72 12.17
CA VAL A 400 -11.58 -2.68 12.60
C VAL A 400 -11.02 -2.30 13.97
N VAL A 401 -10.63 -1.03 14.18
CA VAL A 401 -10.13 -0.60 15.49
C VAL A 401 -11.18 -0.79 16.60
N PRO A 402 -12.45 -0.35 16.44
CA PRO A 402 -13.50 -0.68 17.40
C PRO A 402 -13.68 -2.18 17.68
N TYR A 403 -13.54 -3.04 16.67
CA TYR A 403 -13.51 -4.49 16.86
C TYR A 403 -12.36 -4.92 17.78
N PHE A 404 -11.13 -4.45 17.53
CA PHE A 404 -9.97 -4.80 18.36
C PHE A 404 -10.03 -4.19 19.78
N GLU A 405 -10.65 -3.03 19.98
CA GLU A 405 -11.00 -2.55 21.32
C GLU A 405 -11.94 -3.51 22.05
N GLY A 406 -12.88 -4.12 21.30
CA GLY A 406 -13.74 -5.20 21.79
C GLY A 406 -12.94 -6.45 22.14
N VAL A 407 -12.00 -6.86 21.28
CA VAL A 407 -11.12 -8.01 21.52
C VAL A 407 -10.31 -7.82 22.80
N ALA A 408 -9.63 -6.67 22.94
CA ALA A 408 -8.86 -6.34 24.13
C ALA A 408 -9.73 -6.37 25.40
N ALA A 409 -10.93 -5.80 25.35
CA ALA A 409 -11.87 -5.81 26.47
C ALA A 409 -12.39 -7.23 26.81
N GLY A 410 -12.61 -8.09 25.80
CA GLY A 410 -13.06 -9.46 26.01
C GLY A 410 -11.98 -10.33 26.66
N LEU A 411 -10.72 -10.22 26.21
CA LEU A 411 -9.59 -10.89 26.84
C LEU A 411 -9.34 -10.39 28.27
N ALA A 412 -9.54 -9.09 28.50
CA ALA A 412 -9.48 -8.47 29.82
C ALA A 412 -10.53 -9.04 30.78
N ALA A 413 -11.79 -9.11 30.33
CA ALA A 413 -12.89 -9.67 31.11
C ALA A 413 -12.69 -11.15 31.44
N ALA A 414 -11.94 -11.89 30.60
CA ALA A 414 -11.54 -13.26 30.84
C ALA A 414 -10.22 -13.40 31.64
N GLY A 415 -9.86 -12.38 32.42
CA GLY A 415 -8.72 -12.42 33.35
C GLY A 415 -7.36 -12.19 32.71
N HIS A 416 -7.28 -11.60 31.51
CA HIS A 416 -6.02 -11.23 30.83
C HIS A 416 -5.04 -12.40 30.58
N ARG A 417 -5.53 -13.64 30.59
CA ARG A 417 -4.68 -14.82 30.39
C ARG A 417 -3.94 -14.82 29.06
N TYR A 418 -4.54 -14.28 28.00
CA TYR A 418 -4.00 -14.22 26.65
C TYR A 418 -3.90 -12.78 26.16
N ARG A 419 -3.00 -12.55 25.21
CA ARG A 419 -2.79 -11.25 24.57
C ARG A 419 -3.26 -11.31 23.12
N HIS A 420 -3.64 -10.18 22.55
CA HIS A 420 -4.03 -10.14 21.14
C HIS A 420 -2.86 -9.72 20.26
N GLY A 421 -2.78 -10.38 19.11
CA GLY A 421 -2.07 -9.94 17.92
C GLY A 421 -3.08 -9.71 16.80
N VAL A 422 -2.61 -9.12 15.72
CA VAL A 422 -3.45 -8.80 14.54
C VAL A 422 -2.90 -9.51 13.32
N TYR A 423 -3.77 -10.19 12.58
CA TYR A 423 -3.49 -10.57 11.20
C TYR A 423 -4.20 -9.62 10.23
N GLY A 424 -3.50 -9.14 9.20
CA GLY A 424 -4.07 -8.27 8.17
C GLY A 424 -3.02 -7.56 7.31
N ALA A 425 -3.46 -6.64 6.45
CA ALA A 425 -2.56 -5.82 5.65
C ALA A 425 -1.66 -4.91 6.52
N ARG A 426 -0.54 -4.42 5.97
CA ARG A 426 0.44 -3.60 6.72
C ARG A 426 -0.17 -2.38 7.44
N ASP A 427 -1.05 -1.60 6.81
CA ASP A 427 -1.75 -0.45 7.46
C ASP A 427 -2.71 -0.91 8.56
N VAL A 428 -3.42 -2.02 8.36
CA VAL A 428 -4.31 -2.63 9.37
C VAL A 428 -3.49 -2.99 10.60
N CYS A 429 -2.43 -3.77 10.41
CA CYS A 429 -1.53 -4.22 11.47
C CYS A 429 -0.92 -3.04 12.24
N THR A 430 -0.40 -2.03 11.53
CA THR A 430 0.22 -0.84 12.12
C THR A 430 -0.77 -0.12 13.04
N ARG A 431 -1.97 0.18 12.54
CA ARG A 431 -2.92 1.01 13.28
C ARG A 431 -3.64 0.30 14.40
N VAL A 432 -3.99 -0.96 14.19
CA VAL A 432 -4.51 -1.79 15.28
C VAL A 432 -3.48 -1.86 16.40
N SER A 433 -2.19 -2.02 16.06
CA SER A 433 -1.11 -2.02 17.06
C SER A 433 -0.99 -0.70 17.80
N GLU A 434 -0.97 0.43 17.08
CA GLU A 434 -0.88 1.77 17.67
C GLU A 434 -2.08 2.11 18.58
N ARG A 435 -3.30 1.74 18.17
CA ARG A 435 -4.54 2.18 18.82
C ARG A 435 -5.07 1.20 19.87
N THR A 436 -4.70 -0.07 19.80
CA THR A 436 -5.23 -1.12 20.70
C THR A 436 -4.15 -1.96 21.36
N HIS A 437 -2.88 -1.61 21.14
CA HIS A 437 -1.70 -2.26 21.75
C HIS A 437 -1.59 -3.76 21.42
N ALA A 438 -1.84 -4.13 20.15
CA ALA A 438 -1.54 -5.48 19.67
C ALA A 438 -0.07 -5.81 19.89
N CYS A 439 0.21 -6.98 20.48
CA CYS A 439 1.57 -7.36 20.85
C CYS A 439 2.45 -7.58 19.63
N PHE A 440 1.89 -8.24 18.61
CA PHE A 440 2.59 -8.57 17.37
C PHE A 440 1.65 -8.50 16.17
N SER A 441 2.25 -8.26 15.00
CA SER A 441 1.58 -8.28 13.71
C SER A 441 1.93 -9.54 12.91
N PHE A 442 0.91 -10.21 12.40
CA PHE A 442 1.02 -11.25 11.39
C PHE A 442 0.53 -10.68 10.05
N VAL A 443 1.46 -10.29 9.19
CA VAL A 443 1.15 -9.53 7.98
C VAL A 443 0.62 -10.45 6.88
N ALA A 444 -0.51 -10.07 6.28
CA ALA A 444 -1.08 -10.68 5.08
C ALA A 444 -0.27 -10.28 3.82
N GLY A 445 1.00 -10.66 3.78
CA GLY A 445 1.96 -10.20 2.77
C GLY A 445 1.64 -10.67 1.35
N MET A 446 1.04 -11.85 1.18
CA MET A 446 0.69 -12.43 -0.12
C MET A 446 -0.40 -11.63 -0.84
N SER A 447 -1.20 -10.86 -0.10
CA SER A 447 -2.22 -9.95 -0.62
C SER A 447 -1.61 -8.66 -1.18
N THR A 448 -0.68 -8.78 -2.13
CA THR A 448 0.04 -7.67 -2.77
C THR A 448 -0.86 -6.66 -3.47
N GLY A 449 -2.11 -7.06 -3.77
CA GLY A 449 -3.15 -6.22 -4.34
C GLY A 449 -3.80 -5.26 -3.34
N TYR A 450 -3.80 -5.59 -2.04
CA TYR A 450 -4.54 -4.84 -1.01
C TYR A 450 -4.02 -3.40 -0.87
N ALA A 451 -4.93 -2.44 -0.77
CA ALA A 451 -4.65 -1.04 -0.54
C ALA A 451 -3.82 -0.85 0.74
N GLY A 452 -4.13 -1.59 1.81
CA GLY A 452 -3.38 -1.54 3.08
C GLY A 452 -1.95 -2.12 3.02
N ASN A 453 -1.54 -2.72 1.90
CA ASN A 453 -0.17 -3.22 1.68
C ASN A 453 0.64 -2.30 0.76
N LYS A 454 -0.01 -1.64 -0.21
CA LYS A 454 0.67 -0.79 -1.19
C LYS A 454 1.00 0.58 -0.60
N GLY A 455 2.29 0.85 -0.43
CA GLY A 455 2.80 2.12 0.09
C GLY A 455 2.90 2.17 1.61
N PHE A 456 2.76 1.03 2.28
CA PHE A 456 2.93 0.91 3.72
C PHE A 456 4.16 0.05 4.03
N PRO A 457 5.06 0.46 4.93
CA PRO A 457 6.19 -0.35 5.36
C PRO A 457 5.72 -1.53 6.22
N LEU A 458 6.62 -2.50 6.47
CA LEU A 458 6.35 -3.54 7.46
C LEU A 458 6.08 -2.89 8.85
N PRO A 459 5.07 -3.32 9.61
CA PRO A 459 4.78 -2.80 10.94
C PRO A 459 5.94 -3.01 11.91
N GLU A 460 6.22 -2.08 12.82
CA GLU A 460 7.36 -2.18 13.74
C GLU A 460 7.35 -3.44 14.62
N ASN A 461 6.15 -3.94 14.97
CA ASN A 461 5.92 -5.13 15.78
C ASN A 461 5.62 -6.39 14.94
N TRP A 462 6.00 -6.42 13.65
CA TRP A 462 5.81 -7.61 12.82
C TRP A 462 6.55 -8.82 13.42
N ALA A 463 5.86 -9.95 13.48
CA ALA A 463 6.40 -11.23 13.90
C ALA A 463 6.40 -12.22 12.73
N PHE A 464 5.31 -12.24 11.96
CA PHE A 464 5.15 -13.11 10.80
C PHE A 464 4.76 -12.29 9.58
N ASN A 465 5.22 -12.68 8.39
CA ASN A 465 4.75 -12.13 7.13
C ASN A 465 4.43 -13.29 6.17
N GLN A 466 3.18 -13.40 5.76
CA GLN A 466 2.71 -14.45 4.86
C GLN A 466 3.12 -14.14 3.42
N VAL A 467 3.84 -15.05 2.75
CA VAL A 467 4.51 -14.72 1.48
C VAL A 467 4.06 -15.57 0.28
N GLN A 468 3.69 -16.84 0.48
CA GLN A 468 3.39 -17.76 -0.63
C GLN A 468 2.61 -18.99 -0.17
N THR A 469 1.56 -19.38 -0.88
CA THR A 469 0.94 -20.71 -0.72
C THR A 469 1.73 -21.75 -1.51
N LEU A 470 2.08 -22.88 -0.90
CA LEU A 470 2.82 -23.97 -1.56
C LEU A 470 2.52 -25.34 -0.94
N TRP A 471 2.96 -26.40 -1.61
CA TRP A 471 2.90 -27.77 -1.09
C TRP A 471 4.25 -28.16 -0.48
N VAL A 472 4.24 -28.78 0.70
CA VAL A 472 5.40 -29.38 1.37
C VAL A 472 5.19 -30.88 1.50
N GLY A 473 6.28 -31.64 1.39
CA GLY A 473 6.28 -33.08 1.58
C GLY A 473 5.63 -33.87 0.44
N GLU A 474 5.67 -35.18 0.58
CA GLU A 474 5.14 -36.15 -0.38
C GLU A 474 4.32 -37.23 0.35
N GLY A 475 3.52 -38.00 -0.39
CA GLY A 475 2.68 -39.07 0.16
C GLY A 475 1.84 -38.60 1.35
N ASP A 476 1.89 -39.34 2.46
CA ASP A 476 1.18 -39.03 3.70
C ASP A 476 1.67 -37.75 4.41
N GLY A 477 2.90 -37.32 4.10
CA GLY A 477 3.48 -36.09 4.60
C GLY A 477 3.09 -34.85 3.80
N ARG A 478 2.41 -35.03 2.65
CA ARG A 478 2.02 -33.92 1.78
C ARG A 478 0.99 -33.03 2.46
N ILE A 479 1.27 -31.73 2.50
CA ILE A 479 0.42 -30.69 3.09
C ILE A 479 0.54 -29.38 2.31
N GLN A 480 -0.60 -28.72 2.05
CA GLN A 480 -0.61 -27.35 1.55
C GLN A 480 -0.52 -26.40 2.75
N ILE A 481 0.37 -25.42 2.64
CA ILE A 481 0.60 -24.40 3.65
C ILE A 481 0.66 -23.02 3.01
N ASP A 482 0.46 -22.00 3.83
CA ASP A 482 0.92 -20.66 3.56
C ASP A 482 2.28 -20.47 4.26
N LYS A 483 3.32 -20.21 3.46
CA LYS A 483 4.68 -19.94 3.94
C LYS A 483 4.73 -18.56 4.56
N ASN A 484 5.34 -18.48 5.75
CA ASN A 484 5.54 -17.25 6.51
C ASN A 484 7.03 -17.02 6.76
N THR A 485 7.52 -15.80 6.53
CA THR A 485 8.78 -15.37 7.14
C THR A 485 8.53 -15.03 8.61
N HIS A 486 9.56 -15.17 9.45
CA HIS A 486 9.47 -14.91 10.89
C HIS A 486 10.60 -14.00 11.32
N ARG A 487 10.28 -12.97 12.11
CA ARG A 487 11.28 -12.05 12.65
C ARG A 487 11.95 -12.65 13.90
N PRO A 488 13.28 -12.85 13.92
CA PRO A 488 13.98 -13.25 15.12
C PRO A 488 13.74 -12.28 16.29
N GLY A 489 13.58 -12.81 17.50
CA GLY A 489 13.31 -12.00 18.70
C GLY A 489 11.86 -11.48 18.82
N SER A 490 10.99 -11.77 17.85
CA SER A 490 9.54 -11.53 17.95
C SER A 490 8.82 -12.72 18.63
N ASP A 491 7.54 -12.94 18.34
CA ASP A 491 6.74 -14.03 18.90
C ASP A 491 7.47 -15.39 18.76
N PRO A 492 7.87 -16.04 19.87
CA PRO A 492 8.62 -17.29 19.81
C PRO A 492 7.73 -18.51 19.53
N GLY A 493 6.40 -18.32 19.47
CA GLY A 493 5.42 -19.41 19.48
C GLY A 493 5.41 -20.18 20.80
N VAL A 494 4.53 -21.17 20.87
CA VAL A 494 4.35 -22.05 22.03
C VAL A 494 4.96 -23.41 21.74
N ALA A 495 5.81 -23.91 22.63
CA ALA A 495 6.49 -25.20 22.49
C ALA A 495 5.85 -26.34 23.29
N SER A 496 4.86 -26.03 24.14
CA SER A 496 4.16 -27.00 24.98
C SER A 496 2.85 -26.41 25.49
N VAL A 497 1.85 -27.26 25.73
CA VAL A 497 0.61 -26.90 26.44
C VAL A 497 0.49 -27.68 27.75
N THR A 498 -0.31 -27.15 28.67
CA THR A 498 -0.64 -27.81 29.94
C THR A 498 -1.93 -28.62 29.82
N ALA A 499 -2.04 -29.75 30.51
CA ALA A 499 -3.28 -30.51 30.51
C ALA A 499 -4.44 -29.63 31.03
N PRO A 500 -5.65 -29.69 30.41
CA PRO A 500 -6.79 -28.90 30.85
C PRO A 500 -7.14 -29.21 32.31
N GLY A 501 -7.01 -28.23 33.21
CA GLY A 501 -7.36 -28.36 34.63
C GLY A 501 -6.20 -28.30 35.64
N ALA A 502 -4.94 -28.11 35.22
CA ALA A 502 -3.80 -28.10 36.14
C ALA A 502 -3.58 -26.80 36.93
N ASN A 503 -4.33 -25.72 36.67
CA ASN A 503 -4.31 -24.49 37.48
C ASN A 503 -5.71 -23.85 37.44
N ALA A 504 -6.53 -24.17 38.44
CA ALA A 504 -7.71 -23.40 38.83
C ALA A 504 -7.32 -22.40 39.91
#